data_AF-A0A936XW45-F1
#
_entry.id   AF-A0A936XW45-F1
#
_cell.length_a   1.000
_cell.length_b   1.000
_cell.length_c   1.000
_cell.angle_alpha   90.00
_cell.angle_beta   90.00
_cell.angle_gamma   90.00
#
_symmetry.space_group_name_H-M   'P 1'
#
loop_
_entity.id
_entity.type
_entity.pdbx_description
1 polymer ?
#
loop_
_entity_poly.entity_id
_entity_poly.type
_entity_poly.pdbx_seq_one_letter_code
_entity_poly.pdbx_strand_id
1 'polypeptide(L)'
;MERVWYRVYFKQRLWEYDPVTNSWQQKADFGGVARQNAVGFSIGSKGYIGTGRNPAYLKDFWEYDPTANNWSQKTDFGGTARAYAVGIYQ
;
A
#
# COMPACT_ATOMS: atom_id res chain seq x y z
N MET A 1 10.49 14.25 -33.38
CA MET A 1 11.02 13.10 -32.62
C MET A 1 10.15 12.96 -31.38
N GLU A 2 9.19 12.05 -31.39
CA GLU A 2 8.23 11.89 -30.29
C GLU A 2 8.74 10.82 -29.32
N ARG A 3 8.81 11.17 -28.03
CA ARG A 3 9.21 10.22 -26.98
C ARG A 3 8.04 9.30 -26.70
N VAL A 4 8.23 8.01 -26.96
CA VAL A 4 7.35 6.95 -26.48
C VAL A 4 7.64 6.75 -24.99
N TRP A 5 6.69 7.08 -24.11
CA TRP A 5 6.75 6.74 -22.70
C TRP A 5 5.98 5.44 -22.46
N TYR A 6 6.65 4.40 -21.97
CA TYR A 6 5.97 3.23 -21.41
C TYR A 6 5.24 3.64 -20.13
N ARG A 7 3.91 3.51 -20.09
CA ARG A 7 3.13 3.67 -18.85
C ARG A 7 3.38 2.45 -17.96
N VAL A 8 4.28 2.58 -16.98
CA VAL A 8 4.39 1.59 -15.89
C VAL A 8 3.21 1.84 -14.95
N TYR A 9 2.23 0.92 -14.94
CA TYR A 9 1.07 1.00 -14.06
C TYR A 9 1.45 0.56 -12.64
N PHE A 10 1.87 1.50 -11.81
CA PHE A 10 1.98 1.27 -10.37
C PHE A 10 0.56 1.32 -9.74
N LYS A 11 0.24 0.47 -8.75
CA LYS A 11 -1.12 0.38 -8.14
C LYS A 11 -1.11 0.99 -6.73
N GLN A 12 -2.08 1.88 -6.42
CA GLN A 12 -2.39 2.41 -5.06
C GLN A 12 -3.66 1.77 -4.45
N ARG A 13 -4.25 0.82 -5.19
CA ARG A 13 -5.64 0.41 -4.99
C ARG A 13 -5.76 -0.67 -3.93
N LEU A 14 -6.69 -0.48 -3.00
CA LEU A 14 -7.18 -1.53 -2.10
C LEU A 14 -8.51 -2.06 -2.62
N TRP A 15 -8.67 -3.38 -2.63
CA TRP A 15 -9.91 -4.06 -2.98
C TRP A 15 -10.33 -4.98 -1.85
N GLU A 16 -11.62 -4.99 -1.54
CA GLU A 16 -12.24 -5.89 -0.57
C GLU A 16 -13.19 -6.84 -1.30
N TYR A 17 -13.11 -8.12 -0.97
CA TYR A 17 -14.03 -9.12 -1.50
C TYR A 17 -15.25 -9.25 -0.58
N ASP A 18 -16.44 -9.09 -1.14
CA ASP A 18 -17.71 -9.35 -0.48
C ASP A 18 -18.23 -10.74 -0.87
N PRO A 19 -18.24 -11.72 0.05
CA PRO A 19 -18.69 -13.08 -0.22
C PRO A 19 -20.21 -13.19 -0.38
N VAL A 20 -21.00 -12.23 0.11
CA VAL A 20 -22.46 -12.24 0.00
C VAL A 20 -22.87 -11.95 -1.44
N THR A 21 -22.24 -10.96 -2.04
CA THR A 21 -22.50 -10.53 -3.42
C THR A 21 -21.56 -11.17 -4.44
N ASN A 22 -20.57 -11.94 -3.97
CA ASN A 22 -19.49 -12.52 -4.77
C ASN A 22 -18.82 -11.46 -5.68
N SER A 23 -18.50 -10.31 -5.08
CA SER A 23 -18.00 -9.15 -5.82
C SER A 23 -16.80 -8.51 -5.13
N TRP A 24 -16.00 -7.78 -5.91
CA TRP A 24 -14.91 -6.98 -5.39
C TRP A 24 -15.33 -5.51 -5.34
N GLN A 25 -15.17 -4.88 -4.18
CA GLN A 25 -15.42 -3.47 -3.98
C GLN A 25 -14.09 -2.72 -3.87
N GLN A 26 -13.93 -1.65 -4.64
CA GLN A 26 -12.77 -0.77 -4.50
C GLN A 26 -12.91 0.04 -3.20
N LYS A 27 -11.85 0.06 -2.40
CA LYS A 27 -11.73 0.89 -1.21
C LYS A 27 -10.86 2.11 -1.48
N ALA A 28 -10.72 2.99 -0.49
CA ALA A 28 -9.90 4.18 -0.64
C ALA A 28 -8.46 3.82 -1.05
N ASP A 29 -7.94 4.55 -2.03
CA ASP A 29 -6.54 4.51 -2.39
C ASP A 29 -5.71 5.15 -1.26
N PHE A 30 -4.56 4.57 -0.92
CA PHE A 30 -3.69 5.17 0.09
C PHE A 30 -2.99 6.41 -0.47
N GLY A 31 -2.69 7.39 0.39
CA GLY A 31 -2.17 8.72 -0.03
C GLY A 31 -0.72 8.73 -0.50
N GLY A 32 -0.02 7.60 -0.46
CA GLY A 32 1.38 7.48 -0.86
C GLY A 32 1.52 7.19 -2.36
N VAL A 33 2.76 7.13 -2.85
CA VAL A 33 2.99 6.78 -4.26
C VAL A 33 2.64 5.33 -4.54
N ALA A 34 2.06 5.10 -5.71
CA ALA A 34 1.88 3.79 -6.29
C ALA A 34 3.20 3.02 -6.31
N ARG A 35 3.23 1.73 -5.97
CA ARG A 35 4.50 1.02 -5.74
C ARG A 35 4.43 -0.46 -6.06
N GLN A 36 5.60 -1.07 -6.25
CA GLN A 36 5.78 -2.51 -6.35
C GLN A 36 6.40 -3.06 -5.07
N ASN A 37 6.15 -4.33 -4.77
CA ASN A 37 6.81 -5.09 -3.69
C ASN A 37 6.65 -4.46 -2.30
N ALA A 38 5.55 -3.73 -2.09
CA ALA A 38 5.14 -3.31 -0.76
C ALA A 38 4.67 -4.51 0.04
N VAL A 39 4.75 -4.38 1.36
CA VAL A 39 4.26 -5.39 2.30
C VAL A 39 2.98 -4.87 2.91
N GLY A 40 1.95 -5.70 2.91
CA GLY A 40 0.69 -5.45 3.59
C GLY A 40 0.42 -6.48 4.68
N PHE A 41 -0.12 -6.04 5.81
CA PHE A 41 -0.55 -6.92 6.91
C PHE A 41 -1.70 -6.26 7.70
N SER A 42 -2.29 -6.98 8.65
CA SER A 42 -3.31 -6.45 9.56
C SER A 42 -2.89 -6.60 11.02
N ILE A 43 -3.33 -5.67 11.86
CA ILE A 43 -3.28 -5.77 13.33
C ILE A 43 -4.66 -5.36 13.85
N GLY A 44 -5.33 -6.26 14.56
CA GLY A 44 -6.71 -6.07 14.97
C GLY A 44 -7.62 -5.84 13.77
N SER A 45 -8.40 -4.75 13.79
CA SER A 45 -9.29 -4.35 12.69
C SER A 45 -8.66 -3.40 11.67
N LYS A 46 -7.36 -3.09 11.77
CA LYS A 46 -6.69 -2.14 10.87
C LYS A 46 -5.80 -2.87 9.86
N GLY A 47 -5.75 -2.35 8.64
CA GLY A 47 -4.79 -2.79 7.62
C GLY A 47 -3.56 -1.89 7.63
N TYR A 48 -2.42 -2.39 7.21
CA TYR A 48 -1.18 -1.63 7.12
C TYR A 48 -0.49 -1.94 5.80
N ILE A 49 0.12 -0.92 5.19
CA ILE A 49 0.98 -1.07 4.03
C ILE A 49 2.22 -0.20 4.21
N GLY A 50 3.38 -0.71 3.82
CA GLY A 50 4.59 0.09 3.79
C GLY A 50 5.69 -0.53 2.95
N THR A 51 6.83 0.16 2.92
CA THR A 51 8.00 -0.24 2.11
C THR A 51 7.66 -0.33 0.61
N GLY A 52 8.46 -1.05 -0.17
CA GLY A 52 8.28 -1.22 -1.62
C GLY A 52 9.16 -0.26 -2.41
N ARG A 53 8.87 -0.12 -3.71
CA ARG A 53 9.64 0.77 -4.59
C ARG A 53 8.82 1.45 -5.69
N ASN A 54 9.19 2.68 -6.01
CA ASN A 54 8.82 3.38 -7.24
C ASN A 54 9.72 4.59 -7.52
N PRO A 55 10.67 4.50 -8.49
CA PRO A 55 11.49 3.34 -8.77
C PRO A 55 12.49 3.04 -7.63
N ALA A 56 12.73 4.04 -6.77
CA ALA A 56 13.54 3.97 -5.55
C ALA A 56 12.78 3.29 -4.40
N TYR A 57 13.51 2.78 -3.41
CA TYR A 57 12.92 2.16 -2.23
C TYR A 57 12.23 3.17 -1.33
N LEU A 58 11.14 2.74 -0.71
CA LEU A 58 10.28 3.57 0.12
C LEU A 58 10.39 3.13 1.59
N LYS A 59 10.09 4.06 2.50
CA LYS A 59 10.04 3.84 3.95
C LYS A 59 8.69 4.20 4.56
N ASP A 60 7.86 4.91 3.82
CA ASP A 60 6.57 5.36 4.32
C ASP A 60 5.69 4.16 4.71
N PHE A 61 4.89 4.42 5.72
CA PHE A 61 4.04 3.44 6.37
C PHE A 61 2.65 4.02 6.51
N TRP A 62 1.63 3.24 6.18
CA TRP A 62 0.24 3.69 6.11
C TRP A 62 -0.65 2.69 6.84
N GLU A 63 -1.63 3.20 7.57
CA GLU A 63 -2.69 2.43 8.23
C GLU A 63 -4.03 2.71 7.56
N TYR A 64 -4.79 1.66 7.30
CA TYR A 64 -6.14 1.70 6.79
C TYR A 64 -7.13 1.51 7.92
N ASP A 65 -8.08 2.45 8.02
CA ASP A 65 -9.27 2.32 8.85
C ASP A 65 -10.45 1.84 7.98
N PRO A 66 -10.92 0.58 8.14
CA PRO A 66 -12.06 0.10 7.38
C PRO A 66 -13.39 0.74 7.78
N THR A 67 -13.51 1.29 9.00
CA THR A 67 -14.74 1.97 9.44
C THR A 67 -14.90 3.32 8.76
N ALA A 68 -13.81 4.06 8.64
CA ALA A 68 -13.78 5.35 7.95
C ALA A 68 -13.49 5.24 6.45
N ASN A 69 -13.12 4.05 5.96
CA ASN A 69 -12.62 3.81 4.61
C ASN A 69 -11.57 4.86 4.21
N ASN A 70 -10.56 5.04 5.07
CA ASN A 70 -9.50 6.01 4.82
C ASN A 70 -8.13 5.48 5.25
N TRP A 71 -7.10 6.13 4.74
CA TRP A 71 -5.71 5.84 5.09
C TRP A 71 -5.10 7.01 5.85
N SER A 72 -4.27 6.70 6.84
CA SER A 72 -3.45 7.68 7.55
C SER A 72 -1.98 7.26 7.49
N GLN A 73 -1.10 8.20 7.15
CA GLN A 73 0.34 7.94 7.22
C GLN A 73 0.75 7.80 8.69
N LYS A 74 1.56 6.78 8.97
CA LYS A 74 2.22 6.55 10.26
C LYS A 74 3.70 6.86 10.14
N THR A 75 4.41 6.77 11.27
CA THR A 75 5.86 6.89 11.30
C THR A 75 6.49 5.96 10.27
N ASP A 76 7.39 6.52 9.46
CA ASP A 76 8.18 5.77 8.49
C ASP A 76 8.95 4.62 9.16
N PHE A 77 9.21 3.57 8.37
CA PHE A 77 10.08 2.49 8.79
C PHE A 77 11.47 3.01 9.16
N GLY A 78 11.87 2.79 10.42
CA GLY A 78 13.09 3.36 11.00
C GLY A 78 14.39 2.86 10.36
N GLY A 79 14.42 1.65 9.81
CA GLY A 79 15.59 1.09 9.12
C GLY A 79 15.74 1.60 7.68
N THR A 80 16.78 1.17 6.96
CA THR A 80 17.00 1.56 5.54
C THR A 80 15.83 1.18 4.64
N ALA A 81 15.50 2.04 3.67
CA ALA A 81 14.44 1.85 2.69
C ALA A 81 14.59 0.50 1.98
N ARG A 82 13.49 -0.24 1.83
CA ARG A 82 13.53 -1.62 1.31
C ARG A 82 12.23 -2.04 0.62
N ALA A 83 12.25 -3.22 0.03
CA ALA A 83 11.08 -3.90 -0.53
C ALA A 83 11.06 -5.36 -0.05
N TYR A 84 9.93 -6.06 -0.21
CA TYR A 84 9.71 -7.48 0.10
C TYR A 84 9.76 -7.88 1.59
N ALA A 85 10.37 -7.08 2.48
CA ALA A 85 10.56 -7.44 3.87
C ALA A 85 9.93 -6.43 4.83
N VAL A 86 9.08 -6.91 5.72
CA VAL A 86 8.73 -6.24 6.98
C VAL A 86 9.05 -7.19 8.12
N GLY A 87 9.87 -6.75 9.07
CA GLY A 87 10.03 -7.42 10.36
C GLY A 87 9.10 -6.73 11.34
N ILE A 88 8.22 -7.50 11.99
CA ILE A 88 7.35 -6.98 13.05
C ILE A 88 8.00 -7.39 14.37
N TYR A 89 8.42 -6.41 15.18
CA TYR A 89 8.69 -6.63 16.60
C TYR A 89 7.41 -6.25 17.35
N GLN A 90 6.86 -7.17 18.14
CA GLN A 90 5.81 -6.87 19.11
C GLN A 90 6.40 -6.10 20.29
#